data_AF-A0A920IT05-F1
#
_entry.id   AF-A0A920IT05-F1
#
_cell.length_a   1.000
_cell.length_b   1.000
_cell.length_c   1.000
_cell.angle_alpha   90.00
_cell.angle_beta   90.00
_cell.angle_gamma   90.00
#
_symmetry.space_group_name_H-M   'P 1'
#
loop_
_entity.id
_entity.type
_entity.pdbx_description
1 polymer ?
#
loop_
_entity_poly.entity_id
_entity_poly.type
_entity_poly.pdbx_seq_one_letter_code
_entity_poly.pdbx_strand_id
1 'polypeptide(L)'
;MREQGFGRIIHTSSSSGTFGNFGQTNYSAAKMALIGMMNTMKIEGQKYNVHSNAILPVAYTRMTKELLPEEGVGERLQPEYVTPAVIYLASDKCANGVMIGAGAGVFTRIMIHETMGVALGTDENMTPENIAANWDAISDMSDARALYQGGEQTIKIFEQADKN
;
A
#
# COMPACT_ATOMS: atom_id res chain seq x y z
N MET A 1 -1.47 19.24 15.38
CA MET A 1 -0.78 17.93 15.34
C MET A 1 0.71 18.05 15.67
N ARG A 2 1.57 18.65 14.81
CA ARG A 2 3.02 18.73 15.08
C ARG A 2 3.39 19.41 16.40
N GLU A 3 2.89 20.62 16.63
CA GLU A 3 3.12 21.38 17.89
C GLU A 3 2.47 20.69 19.12
N GLN A 4 1.44 19.87 18.89
CA GLN A 4 0.73 19.13 19.94
C GLN A 4 1.41 17.80 20.29
N GLY A 5 2.42 17.35 19.53
CA GLY A 5 3.10 16.07 19.76
C GLY A 5 2.22 14.82 19.56
N PHE A 6 1.09 14.95 18.87
CA PHE A 6 0.19 13.84 18.54
C PHE A 6 -0.65 14.16 17.30
N GLY A 7 -0.80 13.17 16.42
CA GLY A 7 -1.73 13.25 15.29
C GLY A 7 -1.95 11.90 14.63
N ARG A 8 -3.15 11.69 14.08
CA ARG A 8 -3.50 10.50 13.30
C ARG A 8 -4.23 10.97 12.03
N ILE A 9 -3.66 10.66 10.88
CA ILE A 9 -4.17 11.06 9.57
C ILE A 9 -4.56 9.79 8.83
N ILE A 10 -5.79 9.76 8.30
CA ILE A 10 -6.33 8.59 7.62
C ILE A 10 -6.69 9.00 6.20
N HIS A 11 -6.07 8.34 5.23
CA HIS A 11 -6.35 8.51 3.82
C HIS A 11 -7.32 7.43 3.34
N THR A 12 -8.38 7.82 2.63
CA THR A 12 -9.33 6.85 2.04
C THR A 12 -8.92 6.52 0.61
N SER A 13 -8.14 5.44 0.46
CA SER A 13 -7.79 4.86 -0.85
C SER A 13 -8.86 3.85 -1.29
N SER A 14 -8.54 2.94 -2.21
CA SER A 14 -9.43 1.88 -2.68
C SER A 14 -8.66 0.71 -3.28
N SER A 15 -9.35 -0.42 -3.46
CA SER A 15 -8.84 -1.54 -4.27
C SER A 15 -8.57 -1.11 -5.71
N SER A 16 -9.42 -0.28 -6.32
CA SER A 16 -9.18 0.25 -7.67
C SER A 16 -7.88 1.05 -7.74
N GLY A 17 -7.55 1.83 -6.71
CA GLY A 17 -6.30 2.58 -6.65
C GLY A 17 -5.07 1.68 -6.57
N THR A 18 -5.16 0.58 -5.83
CA THR A 18 -4.02 -0.31 -5.55
C THR A 18 -3.82 -1.41 -6.58
N PHE A 19 -4.92 -1.96 -7.10
CA PHE A 19 -4.92 -3.14 -7.98
C PHE A 19 -5.49 -2.84 -9.38
N GLY A 20 -5.98 -1.62 -9.61
CA GLY A 20 -6.65 -1.24 -10.84
C GLY A 20 -8.12 -1.67 -10.87
N ASN A 21 -8.91 -0.99 -11.71
CA ASN A 21 -10.25 -1.42 -12.08
C ASN A 21 -10.63 -0.85 -13.45
N PHE A 22 -11.30 -1.65 -14.28
CA PHE A 22 -11.68 -1.26 -15.65
C PHE A 22 -12.55 0.00 -15.63
N GLY A 23 -12.29 0.95 -16.53
CA GLY A 23 -13.06 2.19 -16.66
C GLY A 23 -12.82 3.21 -15.53
N GLN A 24 -11.88 2.97 -14.62
CA GLN A 24 -11.63 3.82 -13.45
C GLN A 24 -10.24 4.46 -13.44
N THR A 25 -9.63 4.77 -14.58
CA THR A 25 -8.27 5.34 -14.65
C THR A 25 -8.10 6.60 -13.79
N ASN A 26 -9.03 7.55 -13.90
CA ASN A 26 -9.05 8.79 -13.12
C ASN A 26 -9.20 8.54 -11.61
N TYR A 27 -10.15 7.69 -11.22
CA TYR A 27 -10.41 7.34 -9.83
C TYR A 27 -9.23 6.57 -9.22
N SER A 28 -8.69 5.60 -9.94
CA SER A 28 -7.56 4.77 -9.51
C SER A 28 -6.30 5.62 -9.32
N ALA A 29 -5.99 6.51 -10.27
CA ALA A 29 -4.88 7.46 -10.13
C ALA A 29 -5.03 8.35 -8.89
N ALA A 30 -6.21 8.94 -8.66
CA ALA A 30 -6.45 9.76 -7.49
C ALA A 30 -6.33 8.97 -6.18
N LYS A 31 -6.85 7.72 -6.14
CA LYS A 31 -6.80 6.88 -4.94
C LYS A 31 -5.40 6.35 -4.64
N MET A 32 -4.59 6.07 -5.67
CA MET A 32 -3.18 5.72 -5.48
C MET A 32 -2.33 6.92 -5.07
N ALA A 33 -2.63 8.13 -5.56
CA ALA A 33 -1.95 9.35 -5.14
C ALA A 33 -2.07 9.60 -3.63
N LEU A 34 -3.20 9.21 -3.01
CA LEU A 34 -3.37 9.26 -1.56
C LEU A 34 -2.42 8.31 -0.80
N ILE A 35 -2.08 7.15 -1.37
CA ILE A 35 -1.08 6.24 -0.82
C ILE A 35 0.32 6.85 -0.96
N GLY A 36 0.63 7.45 -2.12
CA GLY A 36 1.87 8.20 -2.32
C GLY A 36 2.05 9.33 -1.29
N MET A 37 1.00 10.13 -1.08
CA MET A 37 0.98 11.19 -0.06
C MET A 37 1.17 10.63 1.36
N MET A 38 0.46 9.56 1.71
CA MET A 38 0.61 8.87 3.00
C MET A 38 2.05 8.40 3.24
N ASN A 39 2.70 7.82 2.23
CA ASN A 39 4.07 7.32 2.32
C ASN A 39 5.10 8.41 2.62
N THR A 40 4.90 9.63 2.15
CA THR A 40 5.75 10.77 2.53
C THR A 40 5.37 11.30 3.91
N MET A 41 4.07 11.49 4.18
CA MET A 41 3.60 12.06 5.46
C MET A 41 3.94 11.18 6.67
N LYS A 42 3.95 9.85 6.53
CA LYS A 42 4.35 8.94 7.62
C LYS A 42 5.79 9.22 8.07
N ILE A 43 6.69 9.55 7.15
CA ILE A 43 8.11 9.83 7.43
C ILE A 43 8.24 11.22 8.07
N GLU A 44 7.64 12.24 7.47
CA GLU A 44 7.70 13.63 7.96
C GLU A 44 7.09 13.79 9.35
N GLY A 45 6.00 13.06 9.63
CA GLY A 45 5.26 13.12 10.88
C GLY A 45 5.83 12.28 12.02
N GLN A 46 6.66 11.27 11.72
CA GLN A 46 7.09 10.26 12.69
C GLN A 46 7.74 10.86 13.94
N LYS A 47 8.69 11.81 13.77
CA LYS A 47 9.37 12.47 14.89
C LYS A 47 8.46 13.32 15.78
N TYR A 48 7.24 13.60 15.33
CA TYR A 48 6.24 14.39 16.04
C TYR A 48 5.07 13.52 16.57
N ASN A 49 5.18 12.20 16.51
CA ASN A 49 4.08 11.27 16.83
C ASN A 49 2.81 11.60 16.02
N VAL A 50 3.00 12.04 14.77
CA VAL A 50 1.95 12.23 13.78
C VAL A 50 2.01 11.06 12.82
N HIS A 51 1.10 10.12 12.96
CA HIS A 51 1.04 8.95 12.07
C HIS A 51 0.12 9.23 10.89
N SER A 52 0.49 8.69 9.73
CA SER A 52 -0.34 8.70 8.54
C SER A 52 -0.56 7.27 8.06
N ASN A 53 -1.82 6.91 7.85
CA ASN A 53 -2.28 5.56 7.49
C ASN A 53 -3.33 5.66 6.38
N ALA A 54 -3.62 4.54 5.71
CA ALA A 54 -4.65 4.47 4.69
C ALA A 54 -5.66 3.34 4.96
N ILE A 55 -6.92 3.61 4.63
CA ILE A 55 -7.99 2.62 4.60
C ILE A 55 -8.47 2.40 3.17
N LEU A 56 -8.73 1.13 2.83
CA LEU A 56 -9.29 0.66 1.57
C LEU A 56 -10.64 0.00 1.87
N PRO A 57 -11.71 0.79 2.02
CA PRO A 57 -13.00 0.27 2.45
C PRO A 57 -13.71 -0.51 1.34
N VAL A 58 -14.41 -1.58 1.74
CA VAL A 58 -15.40 -2.28 0.92
C VAL A 58 -16.74 -2.10 1.62
N ALA A 59 -17.58 -1.22 1.09
CA ALA A 59 -18.87 -0.90 1.66
C ALA A 59 -19.93 -0.70 0.58
N TYR A 60 -21.15 -1.16 0.85
CA TYR A 60 -22.34 -0.89 0.07
C TYR A 60 -22.86 0.50 0.41
N THR A 61 -22.70 1.42 -0.53
CA THR A 61 -23.11 2.82 -0.41
C THR A 61 -23.80 3.25 -1.69
N ARG A 62 -24.35 4.47 -1.72
CA ARG A 62 -24.84 5.09 -2.96
C ARG A 62 -23.84 4.98 -4.13
N MET A 63 -22.53 5.05 -3.87
CA MET A 63 -21.47 4.96 -4.89
C MET A 63 -21.29 3.56 -5.47
N THR A 64 -21.66 2.51 -4.75
CA THR A 64 -21.42 1.11 -5.13
C THR A 64 -22.69 0.32 -5.38
N LYS A 65 -23.87 0.94 -5.26
CA LYS A 65 -25.17 0.27 -5.47
C LYS A 65 -25.31 -0.33 -6.85
N GLU A 66 -24.79 0.36 -7.86
CA GLU A 66 -24.85 -0.11 -9.26
C GLU A 66 -23.80 -1.19 -9.56
N LEU A 67 -22.83 -1.41 -8.66
CA LEU A 67 -21.74 -2.36 -8.82
C LEU A 67 -21.98 -3.69 -8.09
N LEU A 68 -22.81 -3.67 -7.04
CA LEU A 68 -23.02 -4.80 -6.15
C LEU A 68 -24.52 -5.06 -5.99
N PRO A 69 -24.98 -6.32 -6.01
CA PRO A 69 -26.36 -6.63 -5.69
C PRO A 69 -26.67 -6.23 -4.24
N GLU A 70 -27.89 -5.75 -3.99
CA GLU A 70 -28.32 -5.37 -2.65
C GLU A 70 -28.57 -6.61 -1.78
N GLU A 71 -29.32 -7.58 -2.32
CA GLU A 71 -29.69 -8.81 -1.64
C GLU A 71 -28.46 -9.70 -1.37
N GLY A 72 -28.26 -10.10 -0.11
CA GLY A 72 -27.17 -10.99 0.33
C GLY A 72 -25.76 -10.39 0.36
N VAL A 73 -25.49 -9.32 -0.38
CA VAL A 73 -24.17 -8.65 -0.43
C VAL A 73 -24.20 -7.29 0.27
N GLY A 74 -25.20 -6.45 -0.01
CA GLY A 74 -25.32 -5.12 0.58
C GLY A 74 -25.38 -5.16 2.10
N GLU A 75 -26.19 -6.05 2.67
CA GLU A 75 -26.35 -6.26 4.12
C GLU A 75 -25.05 -6.62 4.84
N ARG A 76 -24.11 -7.26 4.14
CA ARG A 76 -22.80 -7.65 4.67
C ARG A 76 -21.74 -6.57 4.50
N LEU A 77 -22.00 -5.54 3.72
CA LEU A 77 -21.04 -4.48 3.40
C LEU A 77 -21.48 -3.14 3.97
N GLN A 78 -22.20 -3.13 5.10
CA GLN A 78 -22.62 -1.88 5.71
C GLN A 78 -21.40 -1.04 6.16
N PRO A 79 -21.42 0.30 6.00
CA PRO A 79 -20.31 1.18 6.38
C PRO A 79 -19.85 1.01 7.83
N GLU A 80 -20.75 0.63 8.73
CA GLU A 80 -20.50 0.36 10.14
C GLU A 80 -19.45 -0.73 10.34
N TYR A 81 -19.31 -1.67 9.40
CA TYR A 81 -18.29 -2.72 9.45
C TYR A 81 -16.88 -2.22 9.10
N VAL A 82 -16.76 -1.01 8.53
CA VAL A 82 -15.49 -0.33 8.27
C VAL A 82 -15.07 0.53 9.47
N THR A 83 -16.03 1.04 10.25
CA THR A 83 -15.81 1.96 11.38
C THR A 83 -14.75 1.48 12.38
N PRO A 84 -14.72 0.20 12.82
CA PRO A 84 -13.67 -0.26 13.74
C PRO A 84 -12.25 -0.09 13.20
N ALA A 85 -12.03 -0.28 11.90
CA ALA A 85 -10.72 -0.07 11.28
C ALA A 85 -10.34 1.41 11.31
N VAL A 86 -11.27 2.32 11.01
CA VAL A 86 -11.01 3.78 11.08
C VAL A 86 -10.66 4.20 12.50
N ILE A 87 -11.41 3.72 13.50
CA ILE A 87 -11.13 4.01 14.93
C ILE A 87 -9.76 3.47 15.32
N TYR A 88 -9.40 2.26 14.90
CA TYR A 88 -8.08 1.69 15.16
C TYR A 88 -6.96 2.54 14.52
N LEU A 89 -7.09 2.92 13.24
CA LEU A 89 -6.11 3.79 12.57
C LEU A 89 -5.98 5.17 13.23
N ALA A 90 -7.05 5.67 13.85
CA ALA A 90 -7.10 6.91 14.61
C ALA A 90 -6.58 6.79 16.05
N SER A 91 -6.23 5.58 16.50
CA SER A 91 -5.77 5.33 17.87
C SER A 91 -4.26 5.47 18.02
N ASP A 92 -3.81 5.60 19.27
CA ASP A 92 -2.39 5.58 19.62
C ASP A 92 -1.72 4.20 19.40
N LYS A 93 -2.52 3.13 19.37
CA LYS A 93 -2.07 1.73 19.18
C LYS A 93 -1.70 1.37 17.74
N CYS A 94 -2.18 2.12 16.74
CA CYS A 94 -1.88 1.81 15.35
C CYS A 94 -0.46 2.25 14.99
N ALA A 95 0.30 1.31 14.42
CA ALA A 95 1.58 1.61 13.78
C ALA A 95 1.42 2.68 12.68
N ASN A 96 2.52 3.34 12.34
CA ASN A 96 2.57 4.35 11.29
C ASN A 96 2.73 3.67 9.91
N GLY A 97 2.15 4.25 8.85
CA GLY A 97 2.27 3.73 7.49
C GLY A 97 1.45 2.46 7.19
N VAL A 98 0.40 2.19 7.95
CA VAL A 98 -0.49 1.04 7.74
C VAL A 98 -1.43 1.31 6.58
N MET A 99 -1.55 0.36 5.65
CA MET A 99 -2.65 0.28 4.69
C MET A 99 -3.54 -0.90 5.07
N ILE A 100 -4.82 -0.65 5.36
CA ILE A 100 -5.76 -1.68 5.81
C ILE A 100 -6.98 -1.78 4.89
N GLY A 101 -7.33 -2.99 4.47
CA GLY A 101 -8.60 -3.29 3.83
C GLY A 101 -9.65 -3.62 4.88
N ALA A 102 -10.88 -3.14 4.72
CA ALA A 102 -11.94 -3.38 5.70
C ALA A 102 -13.32 -3.51 5.03
N GLY A 103 -14.06 -4.57 5.34
CA GLY A 103 -15.43 -4.79 4.89
C GLY A 103 -15.93 -6.17 5.27
N ALA A 104 -17.25 -6.33 5.47
CA ALA A 104 -17.87 -7.61 5.87
C ALA A 104 -17.24 -8.32 7.08
N GLY A 105 -16.72 -7.55 8.04
CA GLY A 105 -16.04 -8.09 9.22
C GLY A 105 -14.64 -8.63 8.96
N VAL A 106 -14.11 -8.46 7.74
CA VAL A 106 -12.76 -8.87 7.35
C VAL A 106 -11.85 -7.65 7.35
N PHE A 107 -10.65 -7.82 7.92
CA PHE A 107 -9.60 -6.81 7.96
C PHE A 107 -8.30 -7.39 7.41
N THR A 108 -7.71 -6.72 6.42
CA THR A 108 -6.48 -7.19 5.75
C THR A 108 -5.42 -6.11 5.74
N ARG A 109 -4.14 -6.51 5.70
CA ARG A 109 -3.03 -5.56 5.53
C ARG A 109 -2.56 -5.58 4.08
N ILE A 110 -2.47 -4.40 3.48
CA ILE A 110 -1.89 -4.21 2.15
C ILE A 110 -0.45 -3.72 2.34
N MET A 111 0.48 -4.26 1.57
CA MET A 111 1.90 -3.94 1.64
C MET A 111 2.51 -3.93 0.24
N ILE A 112 3.41 -2.99 -0.01
CA ILE A 112 4.24 -2.97 -1.23
C ILE A 112 5.53 -3.70 -0.88
N HIS A 113 5.84 -4.74 -1.63
CA HIS A 113 7.07 -5.51 -1.51
C HIS A 113 7.91 -5.35 -2.77
N GLU A 114 9.21 -5.48 -2.60
CA GLU A 114 10.17 -5.58 -3.68
C GLU A 114 10.97 -6.87 -3.48
N THR A 115 11.15 -7.65 -4.54
CA THR A 115 12.02 -8.84 -4.54
C THR A 115 13.46 -8.43 -4.25
N MET A 116 14.31 -9.36 -3.84
CA MET A 116 15.73 -9.06 -3.75
C MET A 116 16.37 -8.87 -5.13
N GLY A 117 15.82 -9.50 -6.17
CA GLY A 117 16.29 -9.37 -7.54
C GLY A 117 17.64 -10.07 -7.75
N VAL A 118 18.26 -9.77 -8.89
CA VAL A 118 19.59 -10.29 -9.24
C VAL A 118 20.48 -9.14 -9.67
N ALA A 119 21.77 -9.20 -9.34
CA ALA A 119 22.76 -8.34 -9.94
C ALA A 119 23.26 -9.00 -11.24
N LEU A 120 23.23 -8.28 -12.36
CA LEU A 120 23.68 -8.76 -13.67
C LEU A 120 25.03 -8.17 -14.10
N GLY A 121 25.62 -7.30 -13.26
CA GLY A 121 26.78 -6.49 -13.62
C GLY A 121 26.42 -5.24 -14.43
N THR A 122 27.43 -4.46 -14.77
CA THR A 122 27.32 -3.22 -15.58
C THR A 122 28.24 -3.25 -16.81
N ASP A 123 28.54 -4.45 -17.30
CA ASP A 123 29.41 -4.72 -18.44
C ASP A 123 28.58 -5.09 -19.68
N GLU A 124 29.17 -5.81 -20.65
CA GLU A 124 28.49 -6.28 -21.85
C GLU A 124 27.27 -7.17 -21.58
N ASN A 125 27.11 -7.72 -20.37
CA ASN A 125 25.97 -8.55 -19.97
C ASN A 125 24.73 -7.73 -19.59
N MET A 126 24.81 -6.40 -19.59
CA MET A 126 23.67 -5.50 -19.36
C MET A 126 22.78 -5.42 -20.61
N THR A 127 22.10 -6.53 -20.93
CA THR A 127 21.24 -6.65 -22.11
C THR A 127 19.80 -7.01 -21.71
N PRO A 128 18.80 -6.63 -22.53
CA PRO A 128 17.41 -7.06 -22.33
C PRO A 128 17.25 -8.59 -22.31
N GLU A 129 18.03 -9.30 -23.11
CA GLU A 129 18.01 -10.76 -23.18
C GLU A 129 18.47 -11.39 -21.86
N ASN A 130 19.50 -10.83 -21.21
CA ASN A 130 19.98 -11.33 -19.93
C ASN A 130 18.96 -11.05 -18.80
N ILE A 131 18.25 -9.92 -18.84
CA ILE A 131 17.12 -9.66 -17.94
C ILE A 131 16.02 -10.71 -18.13
N ALA A 132 15.63 -10.97 -19.39
CA ALA A 132 14.60 -11.96 -19.71
C ALA A 132 15.00 -13.38 -19.27
N ALA A 133 16.26 -13.76 -19.48
CA ALA A 133 16.80 -15.06 -19.06
C ALA A 133 16.78 -15.26 -17.53
N ASN A 134 16.82 -14.17 -16.75
CA ASN A 134 16.81 -14.20 -15.29
C ASN A 134 15.47 -13.76 -14.68
N TRP A 135 14.40 -13.65 -15.47
CA TRP A 135 13.13 -13.09 -15.01
C TRP A 135 12.51 -13.86 -13.83
N ASP A 136 12.63 -15.18 -13.81
CA ASP A 136 12.11 -16.02 -12.72
C ASP A 136 12.82 -15.71 -11.40
N ALA A 137 14.14 -15.51 -11.41
CA ALA A 137 14.91 -15.11 -10.23
C ALA A 137 14.62 -13.66 -9.82
N ILE A 138 14.43 -12.75 -10.79
CA ILE A 138 14.01 -11.36 -10.52
C ILE A 138 12.64 -11.33 -9.83
N SER A 139 11.75 -12.25 -10.20
CA SER A 139 10.37 -12.33 -9.72
C SER A 139 10.20 -13.19 -8.46
N ASP A 140 11.27 -13.78 -7.93
CA ASP A 140 11.17 -14.61 -6.73
C ASP A 140 10.82 -13.77 -5.50
N MET A 141 9.69 -14.12 -4.88
CA MET A 141 9.14 -13.46 -3.70
C MET A 141 9.58 -14.12 -2.39
N SER A 142 10.34 -15.21 -2.44
CA SER A 142 10.72 -16.01 -1.26
C SER A 142 11.42 -15.20 -0.16
N ASP A 143 12.16 -14.15 -0.56
CA ASP A 143 12.89 -13.25 0.33
C ASP A 143 12.54 -11.75 0.13
N ALA A 144 11.44 -11.46 -0.57
CA ALA A 144 10.99 -10.11 -0.86
C ALA A 144 10.75 -9.29 0.41
N ARG A 145 11.08 -8.00 0.36
CA ARG A 145 11.00 -7.09 1.50
C ARG A 145 9.97 -6.00 1.27
N ALA A 146 9.19 -5.70 2.30
CA ALA A 146 8.43 -4.46 2.35
C ALA A 146 9.37 -3.32 2.74
N LEU A 147 9.51 -2.33 1.86
CA LEU A 147 10.34 -1.15 2.14
C LEU A 147 9.53 -0.06 2.84
N TYR A 148 10.12 0.52 3.89
CA TYR A 148 9.47 1.57 4.67
C TYR A 148 9.59 2.94 4.00
N GLN A 149 10.75 3.24 3.41
CA GLN A 149 11.07 4.51 2.76
C GLN A 149 11.92 4.33 1.49
N GLY A 150 11.91 5.33 0.60
CA GLY A 150 12.56 5.23 -0.72
C GLY A 150 14.06 4.94 -0.67
N GLY A 151 14.80 5.49 0.30
CA GLY A 151 16.25 5.26 0.41
C GLY A 151 16.64 3.81 0.68
N GLU A 152 15.75 3.00 1.26
CA GLU A 152 16.01 1.57 1.50
C GLU A 152 16.11 0.79 0.19
N GLN A 153 15.44 1.24 -0.88
CA GLN A 153 15.58 0.62 -2.20
C GLN A 153 17.00 0.79 -2.73
N THR A 154 17.55 2.00 -2.64
CA THR A 154 18.93 2.29 -3.06
C THR A 154 19.93 1.43 -2.30
N ILE A 155 19.78 1.33 -0.97
CA ILE A 155 20.64 0.50 -0.12
C ILE A 155 20.57 -0.97 -0.57
N LYS A 156 19.35 -1.50 -0.73
CA LYS A 156 19.14 -2.89 -1.16
C LYS A 156 19.76 -3.18 -2.53
N ILE A 157 19.69 -2.23 -3.47
CA ILE A 157 20.31 -2.38 -4.79
C ILE A 157 21.83 -2.50 -4.67
N PHE A 158 22.49 -1.64 -3.87
CA PHE A 158 23.93 -1.74 -3.64
C PHE A 158 24.31 -3.03 -2.89
N GLU A 159 23.53 -3.45 -1.89
CA GLU A 159 23.73 -4.74 -1.21
C GLU A 159 23.72 -5.94 -2.17
N GLN A 160 22.95 -5.87 -3.26
CA GLN A 160 22.93 -6.93 -4.27
C GLN A 160 24.06 -6.78 -5.29
N ALA A 161 24.38 -5.55 -5.70
CA ALA A 161 25.50 -5.30 -6.59
C ALA A 161 26.84 -5.76 -5.99
N ASP A 162 27.04 -5.57 -4.69
CA ASP A 162 28.28 -5.90 -3.98
C ASP A 162 28.45 -7.42 -3.68
N LYS A 163 27.42 -8.24 -3.92
CA LYS A 163 27.49 -9.71 -3.74
C LYS A 163 28.10 -10.46 -4.92
N ASN A 164 28.23 -9.79 -6.07
CA ASN A 164 28.70 -10.37 -7.32
C ASN A 164 30.17 -10.10 -7.60
#